data_AF-A0A0B0IGY0-F1
#
_entry.id   AF-A0A0B0IGY0-F1
#
_cell.length_a   1.000
_cell.length_b   1.000
_cell.length_c   1.000
_cell.angle_alpha   90.00
_cell.angle_beta   90.00
_cell.angle_gamma   90.00
#
_symmetry.space_group_name_H-M   'P 1'
#
loop_
_entity.id
_entity.type
_entity.pdbx_description
1 polymer ?
#
loop_
_entity_poly.entity_id
_entity_poly.type
_entity_poly.pdbx_seq_one_letter_code
_entity_poly.pdbx_strand_id
1 'polypeptide(L)'
;MFQWKNILKGMTMGVSDLIPGVSGGTIALVLGIYQSLIAAINGLFSKEWKKHVMFLMPLGIGIVIALLTISHLVEWLLVEFPQPTFFFFLGLIIGIIPTLLKDIDYKKNFSPIHYVLLAVGAMIVGATFFVKENELATVMSQLSFTEYALLFFAGWIASSAMILPGVSGSFVFLLFGVYPTVVNALSTFNLPVILTVGSGIAIGLVITSRFISFLFNKYKTSTYALMIGFIIGSIVVIYPGVAGDSFLLFISVLAFGIGGMSAYGLSYFEVKKTAVKLNP
;
A
#
# COMPACT_ATOMS: atom_id res chain seq x y z
N MET A 1 1.28 -25.39 3.74
CA MET A 1 1.80 -25.22 5.12
C MET A 1 1.60 -23.78 5.52
N PHE A 2 0.97 -23.55 6.67
CA PHE A 2 0.68 -22.22 7.20
C PHE A 2 1.99 -21.49 7.56
N GLN A 3 2.18 -20.28 7.03
CA GLN A 3 3.42 -19.53 7.21
C GLN A 3 3.27 -18.55 8.38
N TRP A 4 3.51 -18.99 9.62
CA TRP A 4 3.39 -18.15 10.83
C TRP A 4 4.19 -16.84 10.76
N LYS A 5 5.32 -16.85 10.06
CA LYS A 5 6.14 -15.64 9.84
C LYS A 5 5.40 -14.54 9.06
N ASN A 6 4.37 -14.90 8.31
CA ASN A 6 3.53 -13.93 7.59
C ASN A 6 2.63 -13.14 8.54
N ILE A 7 2.43 -13.58 9.79
CA ILE A 7 1.72 -12.75 10.77
C ILE A 7 2.49 -11.45 11.01
N LEU A 8 3.81 -11.52 11.20
CA LEU A 8 4.62 -10.32 11.38
C LEU A 8 4.62 -9.43 10.13
N LYS A 9 4.64 -10.03 8.93
CA LYS A 9 4.51 -9.29 7.66
C LYS A 9 3.14 -8.64 7.51
N GLY A 10 2.09 -9.30 7.99
CA GLY A 10 0.74 -8.74 8.06
C GLY A 10 0.65 -7.59 9.05
N MET A 11 1.30 -7.72 10.22
CA MET A 11 1.33 -6.64 11.21
C MET A 11 2.00 -5.39 10.67
N THR A 12 3.14 -5.51 9.98
CA THR A 12 3.82 -4.35 9.38
C THR A 12 2.99 -3.71 8.26
N MET A 13 2.27 -4.51 7.46
CA MET A 13 1.29 -4.00 6.49
C MET A 13 0.12 -3.27 7.16
N GLY A 14 -0.42 -3.83 8.25
CA GLY A 14 -1.51 -3.20 9.01
C GLY A 14 -1.09 -1.88 9.65
N VAL A 15 0.13 -1.80 10.19
CA VAL A 15 0.71 -0.55 10.71
C VAL A 15 0.82 0.51 9.62
N SER A 16 1.24 0.13 8.40
CA SER A 16 1.33 1.12 7.31
C SER A 16 -0.01 1.65 6.85
N ASP A 17 -1.08 0.85 6.89
CA ASP A 17 -2.41 1.29 6.45
C ASP A 17 -3.00 2.38 7.38
N LEU A 18 -2.43 2.56 8.58
CA LEU A 18 -2.77 3.67 9.48
C LEU A 18 -2.16 5.00 9.05
N ILE A 19 -1.23 5.00 8.09
CA ILE A 19 -0.40 6.15 7.76
C ILE A 19 -0.80 6.68 6.39
N PRO A 20 -1.28 7.93 6.32
CA PRO A 20 -1.64 8.54 5.04
C PRO A 20 -0.48 8.50 4.05
N GLY A 21 -0.75 8.01 2.83
CA GLY A 21 0.23 7.91 1.75
C GLY A 21 1.08 6.64 1.76
N VAL A 22 1.04 5.83 2.84
CA VAL A 22 1.71 4.52 2.88
C VAL A 22 0.65 3.42 2.73
N SER A 23 0.78 2.57 1.72
CA SER A 23 -0.14 1.43 1.52
C SER A 23 0.51 0.13 2.01
N GLY A 24 -0.31 -0.82 2.47
CA GLY A 24 0.11 -2.20 2.71
C GLY A 24 0.74 -2.85 1.47
N GLY A 25 0.35 -2.43 0.25
CA GLY A 25 1.02 -2.81 -1.01
C GLY A 25 2.48 -2.34 -1.08
N THR A 26 2.76 -1.11 -0.62
CA THR A 26 4.13 -0.57 -0.49
C THR A 26 4.94 -1.43 0.47
N ILE A 27 4.40 -1.74 1.65
CA ILE A 27 5.10 -2.57 2.63
C ILE A 27 5.26 -4.01 2.15
N ALA A 28 4.28 -4.58 1.46
CA ALA A 28 4.41 -5.89 0.85
C ALA A 28 5.55 -5.93 -0.19
N LEU A 29 5.81 -4.80 -0.88
CA LEU A 29 6.94 -4.65 -1.79
C LEU A 29 8.27 -4.51 -1.05
N VAL A 30 8.32 -3.71 0.02
CA VAL A 30 9.49 -3.60 0.93
C VAL A 30 9.88 -4.96 1.51
N LEU A 31 8.87 -5.76 1.89
CA LEU A 31 9.03 -7.10 2.42
C LEU A 31 9.25 -8.18 1.35
N GLY A 32 9.30 -7.83 0.06
CA GLY A 32 9.50 -8.77 -1.04
C GLY A 32 8.39 -9.81 -1.25
N ILE A 33 7.25 -9.68 -0.57
CA ILE A 33 6.11 -10.61 -0.67
C ILE A 33 5.05 -10.16 -1.67
N TYR A 34 5.21 -8.99 -2.28
CA TYR A 34 4.20 -8.40 -3.16
C TYR A 34 3.72 -9.35 -4.27
N GLN A 35 4.63 -9.95 -5.04
CA GLN A 35 4.24 -10.90 -6.09
C GLN A 35 3.55 -12.15 -5.53
N SER A 36 3.97 -12.63 -4.35
CA SER A 36 3.32 -13.75 -3.66
C SER A 36 1.90 -13.39 -3.19
N LEU A 37 1.69 -12.14 -2.73
CA LEU A 37 0.38 -11.60 -2.38
C LEU A 37 -0.54 -11.56 -3.60
N ILE A 38 -0.09 -10.99 -4.72
CA ILE A 38 -0.86 -10.96 -5.98
C ILE A 38 -1.21 -12.37 -6.45
N ALA A 39 -0.23 -13.28 -6.46
CA ALA A 39 -0.44 -14.68 -6.85
C ALA A 39 -1.43 -15.39 -5.92
N ALA A 40 -1.39 -15.11 -4.61
CA ALA A 40 -2.34 -15.68 -3.66
C ALA A 40 -3.75 -15.16 -3.87
N ILE A 41 -3.95 -13.86 -4.10
CA ILE A 41 -5.26 -13.28 -4.42
C ILE A 41 -5.82 -13.91 -5.69
N ASN A 42 -5.02 -14.00 -6.76
CA ASN A 42 -5.42 -14.64 -8.02
C ASN A 42 -5.80 -16.11 -7.84
N GLY A 43 -5.09 -16.82 -6.97
CA GLY A 43 -5.26 -18.23 -6.70
C GLY A 43 -6.47 -18.59 -5.83
N LEU A 44 -7.16 -17.61 -5.24
CA LEU A 44 -8.38 -17.83 -4.43
C LEU A 44 -9.51 -18.53 -5.21
N PHE A 45 -9.55 -18.36 -6.53
CA PHE A 45 -10.55 -18.96 -7.42
C PHE A 45 -10.02 -20.20 -8.17
N SER A 46 -8.84 -20.70 -7.80
CA SER A 46 -8.24 -21.88 -8.42
C SER A 46 -8.63 -23.17 -7.70
N LYS A 47 -8.34 -24.33 -8.31
CA LYS A 47 -8.45 -25.64 -7.64
C LYS A 47 -7.60 -25.74 -6.37
N GLU A 48 -6.53 -24.94 -6.27
CA GLU A 48 -5.61 -24.93 -5.14
C GLU A 48 -5.88 -23.80 -4.13
N TRP A 49 -7.09 -23.22 -4.13
CA TRP A 49 -7.47 -22.07 -3.27
C TRP A 49 -7.05 -22.21 -1.81
N LYS A 50 -7.08 -23.43 -1.24
CA LYS A 50 -6.64 -23.71 0.14
C LYS A 50 -5.17 -23.30 0.37
N LYS A 51 -4.27 -23.52 -0.59
CA LYS A 51 -2.86 -23.12 -0.49
C LYS A 51 -2.72 -21.60 -0.42
N HIS A 52 -3.50 -20.89 -1.21
CA HIS A 52 -3.50 -19.43 -1.25
C HIS A 52 -4.11 -18.82 0.00
N VAL A 53 -5.21 -19.39 0.51
CA VAL A 53 -5.78 -19.01 1.82
C VAL A 53 -4.80 -19.27 2.96
N MET A 54 -4.03 -20.37 2.93
CA MET A 54 -2.98 -20.62 3.93
C MET A 54 -1.82 -19.61 3.91
N PHE A 55 -1.65 -18.87 2.80
CA PHE A 55 -0.71 -17.76 2.72
C PHE A 55 -1.35 -16.43 3.19
N LEU A 56 -2.58 -16.16 2.76
CA LEU A 56 -3.32 -14.92 3.05
C LEU A 56 -3.82 -14.84 4.50
N MET A 57 -4.27 -15.94 5.08
CA MET A 57 -4.83 -15.98 6.43
C MET A 57 -3.85 -15.43 7.49
N PRO A 58 -2.58 -15.87 7.56
CA PRO A 58 -1.66 -15.27 8.53
C PRO A 58 -1.36 -13.79 8.26
N LEU A 59 -1.33 -13.34 6.99
CA LEU A 59 -1.20 -11.90 6.69
C LEU A 59 -2.41 -11.12 7.24
N GLY A 60 -3.63 -11.59 6.96
CA GLY A 60 -4.86 -10.97 7.45
C GLY A 60 -4.94 -10.94 8.98
N ILE A 61 -4.56 -12.04 9.65
CA ILE A 61 -4.46 -12.10 11.11
C ILE A 61 -3.47 -11.05 11.62
N GLY A 62 -2.30 -10.93 10.97
CA GLY A 62 -1.31 -9.91 11.32
C GLY A 62 -1.85 -8.50 11.20
N ILE A 63 -2.54 -8.18 10.10
CA ILE A 63 -3.17 -6.86 9.88
C ILE A 63 -4.16 -6.57 11.02
N VAL A 64 -5.07 -7.50 11.32
CA VAL A 64 -6.05 -7.34 12.39
C VAL A 64 -5.38 -7.14 13.75
N ILE A 65 -4.36 -7.93 14.08
CA ILE A 65 -3.61 -7.77 15.34
C ILE A 65 -2.97 -6.38 15.41
N ALA A 66 -2.33 -5.90 14.33
CA ALA A 66 -1.74 -4.56 14.32
C ALA A 66 -2.79 -3.47 14.52
N LEU A 67 -3.93 -3.56 13.84
CA LEU A 67 -5.03 -2.59 13.98
C LEU A 67 -5.65 -2.60 15.39
N LEU A 68 -5.63 -3.72 16.10
CA LEU A 68 -6.19 -3.80 17.46
C LEU A 68 -5.18 -3.42 18.55
N THR A 69 -3.89 -3.67 18.33
CA THR A 69 -2.86 -3.57 19.39
C THR A 69 -1.90 -2.40 19.20
N ILE A 70 -1.54 -2.06 17.96
CA ILE A 70 -0.51 -1.06 17.64
C ILE A 70 -1.13 0.26 17.16
N SER A 71 -2.39 0.25 16.74
CA SER A 71 -3.12 1.44 16.25
C SER A 71 -2.98 2.65 17.16
N HIS A 72 -3.34 2.52 18.44
CA HIS A 72 -3.25 3.59 19.42
C HIS A 72 -1.84 4.17 19.58
N LEU A 73 -0.80 3.32 19.50
CA LEU A 73 0.58 3.77 19.59
C LEU A 73 0.98 4.57 18.34
N VAL A 74 0.60 4.10 17.15
CA VAL A 74 0.90 4.77 15.88
C VAL A 74 0.13 6.07 15.77
N GLU A 75 -1.13 6.10 16.16
CA GLU A 75 -1.95 7.32 16.23
C GLU A 75 -1.33 8.34 17.19
N TRP A 76 -0.92 7.92 18.38
CA TRP A 76 -0.22 8.80 19.33
C TRP A 76 1.09 9.33 18.75
N LEU A 77 1.90 8.50 18.09
CA LEU A 77 3.13 8.92 17.42
C LEU A 77 2.85 9.91 16.28
N LEU A 78 1.80 9.71 15.50
CA LEU A 78 1.41 10.61 14.41
C LEU A 78 0.92 11.98 14.91
N VAL A 79 0.32 12.04 16.11
CA VAL A 79 -0.16 13.28 16.71
C VAL A 79 0.96 14.03 17.44
N GLU A 80 1.70 13.35 18.31
CA GLU A 80 2.71 13.98 19.17
C GLU A 80 4.09 14.11 18.48
N PHE A 81 4.45 13.17 17.61
CA PHE A 81 5.75 13.13 16.93
C PHE A 81 5.62 12.94 15.39
N PRO A 82 4.77 13.72 14.70
CA PRO A 82 4.48 13.52 13.28
C PRO A 82 5.75 13.49 12.42
N GLN A 83 6.67 14.43 12.66
CA GLN A 83 7.86 14.56 11.82
C GLN A 83 8.79 13.34 11.94
N PRO A 84 9.25 12.91 13.14
CA PRO A 84 9.99 11.65 13.26
C PRO A 84 9.28 10.44 12.67
N THR A 85 7.96 10.32 12.89
CA THR A 85 7.18 9.20 12.37
C THR A 85 7.17 9.19 10.85
N PHE A 86 6.82 10.29 10.19
CA PHE A 86 6.83 10.39 8.73
C PHE A 86 8.25 10.20 8.16
N PHE A 87 9.29 10.72 8.81
CA PHE A 87 10.68 10.50 8.38
C PHE A 87 11.09 9.02 8.44
N PHE A 88 10.64 8.26 9.44
CA PHE A 88 10.85 6.81 9.48
C PHE A 88 10.24 6.11 8.25
N PHE A 89 9.00 6.44 7.88
CA PHE A 89 8.35 5.85 6.70
C PHE A 89 8.98 6.32 5.40
N LEU A 90 9.41 7.58 5.30
CA LEU A 90 10.21 8.05 4.17
C LEU A 90 11.51 7.26 4.02
N GLY A 91 12.19 6.98 5.13
CA GLY A 91 13.37 6.13 5.15
C GLY A 91 13.08 4.74 4.61
N LEU A 92 12.01 4.10 5.07
CA LEU A 92 11.57 2.78 4.58
C LEU A 92 11.29 2.77 3.06
N ILE A 93 10.54 3.77 2.59
CA ILE A 93 10.10 3.89 1.19
C ILE A 93 11.29 4.19 0.28
N ILE A 94 12.15 5.14 0.64
CA ILE A 94 13.36 5.45 -0.14
C ILE A 94 14.34 4.29 -0.11
N GLY A 95 14.48 3.62 1.04
CA GLY A 95 15.41 2.50 1.24
C GLY A 95 15.18 1.32 0.30
N ILE A 96 13.96 1.08 -0.17
CA ILE A 96 13.67 -0.03 -1.09
C ILE A 96 13.88 0.31 -2.57
N ILE A 97 13.85 1.59 -2.96
CA ILE A 97 13.97 2.03 -4.37
C ILE A 97 15.23 1.45 -5.05
N PRO A 98 16.43 1.47 -4.44
CA PRO A 98 17.63 0.89 -5.05
C PRO A 98 17.51 -0.61 -5.32
N THR A 99 16.84 -1.36 -4.44
CA THR A 99 16.61 -2.80 -4.67
C THR A 99 15.68 -3.00 -5.87
N LEU A 100 14.57 -2.26 -5.95
CA LEU A 100 13.62 -2.39 -7.06
C LEU A 100 14.23 -2.05 -8.41
N LEU A 101 15.12 -1.05 -8.45
CA LEU A 101 15.88 -0.71 -9.65
C LEU A 101 16.90 -1.81 -10.01
N LYS A 102 17.50 -2.48 -9.03
CA LYS A 102 18.40 -3.63 -9.26
C LYS A 102 17.64 -4.86 -9.75
N ASP A 103 16.45 -5.15 -9.24
CA ASP A 103 15.62 -6.31 -9.62
C ASP A 103 15.23 -6.37 -11.11
N ILE A 104 15.33 -5.22 -11.79
CA ILE A 104 15.04 -5.06 -13.22
C ILE A 104 16.28 -4.69 -14.03
N ASP A 105 17.48 -4.72 -13.45
CA ASP A 105 18.73 -4.30 -14.08
C ASP A 105 18.56 -2.98 -14.85
N TYR A 106 18.05 -1.95 -14.17
CA TYR A 106 17.58 -0.71 -14.81
C TYR A 106 18.62 -0.12 -15.79
N LYS A 107 19.92 -0.23 -15.48
CA LYS A 107 21.01 0.28 -16.34
C LYS A 107 21.04 -0.34 -17.74
N LYS A 108 20.57 -1.57 -17.91
CA LYS A 108 20.54 -2.28 -19.20
C LYS A 108 19.16 -2.26 -19.84
N ASN A 109 18.11 -2.33 -19.02
CA ASN A 109 16.75 -2.55 -19.50
C ASN A 109 15.91 -1.26 -19.60
N PHE A 110 16.37 -0.13 -19.05
CA PHE A 110 15.64 1.13 -19.19
C PHE A 110 15.79 1.71 -20.58
N SER A 111 14.67 2.20 -21.08
CA SER A 111 14.52 2.89 -22.35
C SER A 111 13.69 4.14 -22.07
N PRO A 112 13.59 5.10 -23.00
CA PRO A 112 12.93 6.38 -22.75
C PRO A 112 11.49 6.24 -22.21
N ILE A 113 10.74 5.23 -22.68
CA ILE A 113 9.38 4.97 -22.20
C ILE A 113 9.33 4.61 -20.70
N HIS A 114 10.36 3.97 -20.15
CA HIS A 114 10.42 3.62 -18.73
C HIS A 114 10.57 4.85 -17.84
N TYR A 115 11.33 5.85 -18.27
CA TYR A 115 11.44 7.14 -17.57
C TYR A 115 10.12 7.91 -17.63
N VAL A 116 9.42 7.87 -18.77
CA VAL A 116 8.07 8.44 -18.90
C VAL A 116 7.09 7.76 -17.95
N LEU A 117 7.08 6.43 -17.89
CA LEU A 117 6.21 5.68 -16.97
C LEU A 117 6.50 5.98 -15.51
N LEU A 118 7.78 6.12 -15.14
CA LEU A 118 8.18 6.53 -13.79
C LEU A 118 7.64 7.93 -13.47
N ALA A 119 7.81 8.89 -14.39
CA ALA A 119 7.30 10.25 -14.21
C ALA A 119 5.77 10.27 -14.11
N VAL A 120 5.07 9.51 -14.95
CA VAL A 120 3.60 9.36 -14.90
C VAL A 120 3.16 8.78 -13.56
N GLY A 121 3.79 7.72 -13.07
CA GLY A 121 3.48 7.16 -11.76
C GLY A 121 3.70 8.17 -10.63
N ALA A 122 4.83 8.88 -10.67
CA ALA A 122 5.15 9.91 -9.68
C ALA A 122 4.15 11.07 -9.71
N MET A 123 3.70 11.49 -10.90
CA MET A 123 2.68 12.53 -11.04
C MET A 123 1.31 12.06 -10.54
N ILE A 124 0.88 10.83 -10.84
CA ILE A 124 -0.42 10.30 -10.39
C ILE A 124 -0.52 10.35 -8.87
N VAL A 125 0.50 9.86 -8.16
CA VAL A 125 0.50 9.85 -6.70
C VAL A 125 0.87 11.23 -6.14
N GLY A 126 1.83 11.93 -6.72
CA GLY A 126 2.21 13.27 -6.27
C GLY A 126 1.08 14.30 -6.37
N ALA A 127 0.24 14.20 -7.40
CA ALA A 127 -0.92 15.08 -7.58
C ALA A 127 -1.95 14.96 -6.44
N THR A 128 -1.96 13.83 -5.72
CA THR A 128 -2.84 13.62 -4.57
C THR A 128 -2.57 14.61 -3.43
N PHE A 129 -1.36 15.14 -3.34
CA PHE A 129 -0.98 16.18 -2.39
C PHE A 129 -1.91 17.41 -2.49
N PHE A 130 -2.30 17.81 -3.69
CA PHE A 130 -3.16 18.98 -3.92
C PHE A 130 -4.63 18.74 -3.59
N VAL A 131 -5.06 17.48 -3.42
CA VAL A 131 -6.48 17.16 -3.15
C VAL A 131 -6.77 17.05 -1.65
N LYS A 132 -5.74 17.07 -0.81
CA LYS A 132 -5.83 16.86 0.65
C LYS A 132 -6.71 17.88 1.38
N GLU A 133 -7.12 18.97 0.74
CA GLU A 133 -7.91 20.06 1.34
C GLU A 133 -9.44 19.90 1.25
N ASN A 134 -9.97 18.85 0.60
CA ASN A 134 -11.43 18.68 0.42
C ASN A 134 -12.09 17.79 1.50
N GLU A 135 -11.98 18.16 2.78
CA GLU A 135 -12.70 17.50 3.90
C GLU A 135 -14.19 17.88 4.01
N LEU A 136 -14.78 18.52 2.99
CA LEU A 136 -16.17 18.99 3.04
C LEU A 136 -17.21 17.98 2.54
N ALA A 137 -16.85 16.70 2.39
CA ALA A 137 -17.82 15.68 2.05
C ALA A 137 -18.73 15.37 3.24
N THR A 138 -20.03 15.63 3.12
CA THR A 138 -21.02 15.24 4.12
C THR A 138 -21.43 13.78 3.93
N VAL A 139 -21.78 13.10 5.02
CA VAL A 139 -22.33 11.73 4.94
C VAL A 139 -23.58 11.74 4.07
N MET A 140 -23.58 10.92 3.01
CA MET A 140 -24.72 10.80 2.10
C MET A 140 -25.87 10.12 2.85
N SER A 141 -27.02 10.80 2.94
CA SER A 141 -28.24 10.27 3.52
C SER A 141 -29.29 10.05 2.41
N GLN A 142 -30.13 9.02 2.55
CA GLN A 142 -31.09 8.60 1.51
C GLN A 142 -30.44 8.25 0.15
N LEU A 143 -29.61 7.22 0.15
CA LEU A 143 -28.90 6.74 -1.04
C LEU A 143 -29.88 6.24 -2.11
N SER A 144 -29.81 6.81 -3.32
CA SER A 144 -30.47 6.26 -4.51
C SER A 144 -29.56 5.22 -5.18
N PHE A 145 -30.06 4.61 -6.26
CA PHE A 145 -29.30 3.66 -7.07
C PHE A 145 -27.96 4.24 -7.56
N THR A 146 -27.93 5.54 -7.90
CA THR A 146 -26.72 6.21 -8.40
C THR A 146 -25.64 6.29 -7.32
N GLU A 147 -26.00 6.61 -6.07
CA GLU A 147 -25.04 6.68 -4.97
C GLU A 147 -24.54 5.28 -4.59
N TYR A 148 -25.39 4.25 -4.64
CA TYR A 148 -24.93 2.87 -4.48
C TYR A 148 -23.97 2.45 -5.61
N ALA A 149 -24.23 2.84 -6.85
CA ALA A 149 -23.30 2.60 -7.96
C ALA A 149 -21.97 3.33 -7.75
N LEU A 150 -22.00 4.60 -7.30
CA LEU A 150 -20.81 5.36 -6.94
C LEU A 150 -20.01 4.67 -5.84
N LEU A 151 -20.66 4.22 -4.76
CA LEU A 151 -20.04 3.49 -3.65
C LEU A 151 -19.40 2.17 -4.12
N PHE A 152 -20.08 1.45 -5.01
CA PHE A 152 -19.56 0.22 -5.61
C PHE A 152 -18.27 0.48 -6.41
N PHE A 153 -18.30 1.44 -7.34
CA PHE A 153 -17.14 1.77 -8.19
C PHE A 153 -16.01 2.41 -7.38
N ALA A 154 -16.33 3.24 -6.39
CA ALA A 154 -15.34 3.76 -5.45
C ALA A 154 -14.67 2.61 -4.69
N GLY A 155 -15.44 1.62 -4.23
CA GLY A 155 -14.89 0.41 -3.59
C GLY A 155 -13.93 -0.37 -4.50
N TRP A 156 -14.33 -0.58 -5.76
CA TRP A 156 -13.48 -1.22 -6.76
C TRP A 156 -12.17 -0.45 -6.99
N ILE A 157 -12.26 0.85 -7.26
CA ILE A 157 -11.07 1.67 -7.58
C ILE A 157 -10.18 1.79 -6.34
N ALA A 158 -10.77 1.94 -5.15
CA ALA A 158 -10.04 2.00 -3.89
C ALA A 158 -9.27 0.70 -3.62
N SER A 159 -9.89 -0.46 -3.85
CA SER A 159 -9.20 -1.73 -3.68
C SER A 159 -8.11 -1.97 -4.74
N SER A 160 -8.34 -1.45 -5.94
CA SER A 160 -7.35 -1.47 -7.02
C SER A 160 -6.12 -0.64 -6.63
N ALA A 161 -6.35 0.58 -6.14
CA ALA A 161 -5.32 1.47 -5.61
C ALA A 161 -4.57 0.84 -4.43
N MET A 162 -5.28 0.21 -3.49
CA MET A 162 -4.66 -0.44 -2.32
C MET A 162 -3.71 -1.59 -2.69
N ILE A 163 -3.94 -2.26 -3.82
CA ILE A 163 -2.99 -3.23 -4.37
C ILE A 163 -1.74 -2.51 -4.88
N LEU A 164 -1.87 -1.39 -5.58
CA LEU A 164 -0.74 -0.67 -6.16
C LEU A 164 0.13 -0.02 -5.06
N PRO A 165 1.46 -0.18 -5.10
CA PRO A 165 2.32 0.44 -4.09
C PRO A 165 2.25 1.97 -4.19
N GLY A 166 2.23 2.63 -3.05
CA GLY A 166 2.24 4.09 -2.92
C GLY A 166 0.88 4.76 -3.06
N VAL A 167 -0.21 4.00 -3.31
CA VAL A 167 -1.57 4.55 -3.45
C VAL A 167 -2.46 4.05 -2.32
N SER A 168 -3.04 4.95 -1.52
CA SER A 168 -3.96 4.57 -0.45
C SER A 168 -5.40 4.41 -0.96
N GLY A 169 -6.06 3.31 -0.57
CA GLY A 169 -7.50 3.10 -0.88
C GLY A 169 -8.41 4.11 -0.17
N SER A 170 -8.06 4.55 1.04
CA SER A 170 -8.83 5.59 1.75
C SER A 170 -8.78 6.94 1.04
N PHE A 171 -7.65 7.24 0.40
CA PHE A 171 -7.52 8.44 -0.44
C PHE A 171 -8.43 8.39 -1.67
N VAL A 172 -8.61 7.22 -2.30
CA VAL A 172 -9.58 7.08 -3.38
C VAL A 172 -11.00 7.38 -2.90
N PHE A 173 -11.38 6.92 -1.71
CA PHE A 173 -12.69 7.26 -1.16
C PHE A 173 -12.85 8.77 -0.89
N LEU A 174 -11.79 9.46 -0.48
CA LEU A 174 -11.77 10.92 -0.35
C LEU A 174 -11.95 11.62 -1.70
N LEU A 175 -11.25 11.16 -2.75
CA LEU A 175 -11.41 11.70 -4.12
C LEU A 175 -12.85 11.62 -4.63
N PHE A 176 -13.54 10.52 -4.34
CA PHE A 176 -14.93 10.33 -4.72
C PHE A 176 -15.92 11.01 -3.75
N GLY A 177 -15.44 11.62 -2.67
CA GLY A 177 -16.29 12.25 -1.64
C GLY A 177 -17.14 11.26 -0.84
N VAL A 178 -16.81 9.96 -0.88
CA VAL A 178 -17.60 8.91 -0.22
C VAL A 178 -17.00 8.43 1.09
N TYR A 179 -15.77 8.86 1.43
CA TYR A 179 -15.06 8.41 2.63
C TYR A 179 -15.89 8.56 3.93
N PRO A 180 -16.53 9.71 4.23
CA PRO A 180 -17.35 9.85 5.44
C PRO A 180 -18.53 8.88 5.46
N THR A 181 -19.17 8.63 4.31
CA THR A 181 -20.25 7.65 4.16
C THR A 181 -19.78 6.23 4.45
N VAL A 182 -18.60 5.85 3.94
CA VAL A 182 -18.00 4.52 4.18
C VAL A 182 -17.65 4.33 5.67
N VAL A 183 -17.01 5.32 6.29
CA VAL A 183 -16.65 5.27 7.72
C VAL A 183 -17.91 5.22 8.58
N ASN A 184 -18.89 6.07 8.31
CA ASN A 184 -20.16 6.08 9.03
C ASN A 184 -20.90 4.74 8.90
N ALA A 185 -20.90 4.14 7.71
CA ALA A 185 -21.52 2.84 7.50
C ALA A 185 -20.88 1.73 8.34
N LEU A 186 -19.56 1.75 8.51
CA LEU A 186 -18.85 0.81 9.39
C LEU A 186 -19.21 1.05 10.86
N SER A 187 -19.23 2.31 11.32
CA SER A 187 -19.56 2.65 12.72
C SER A 187 -21.02 2.36 13.08
N THR A 188 -21.94 2.52 12.15
CA THR A 188 -23.38 2.29 12.35
C THR A 188 -23.87 0.92 11.91
N PHE A 189 -22.96 0.05 11.44
CA PHE A 189 -23.27 -1.26 10.84
C PHE A 189 -24.34 -1.18 9.73
N ASN A 190 -24.25 -0.17 8.86
CA ASN A 190 -25.12 -0.02 7.69
C ASN A 190 -24.78 -1.10 6.64
N LEU A 191 -25.40 -2.29 6.80
CA LEU A 191 -25.15 -3.46 5.96
C LEU A 191 -25.34 -3.19 4.46
N PRO A 192 -26.38 -2.47 3.98
CA PRO A 192 -26.49 -2.14 2.56
C PRO A 192 -25.27 -1.45 1.96
N VAL A 193 -24.74 -0.43 2.65
CA VAL A 193 -23.53 0.29 2.20
C VAL A 193 -22.30 -0.60 2.30
N ILE A 194 -22.13 -1.32 3.41
CA ILE A 194 -20.99 -2.23 3.63
C ILE A 194 -20.96 -3.31 2.55
N LEU A 195 -22.08 -3.94 2.24
CA LEU A 195 -22.16 -4.99 1.22
C LEU A 195 -21.90 -4.42 -0.17
N THR A 196 -22.41 -3.22 -0.47
CA THR A 196 -22.16 -2.56 -1.76
C THR A 196 -20.69 -2.25 -1.96
N VAL A 197 -20.07 -1.53 -1.02
CA VAL A 197 -18.64 -1.19 -1.06
C VAL A 197 -17.79 -2.46 -1.02
N GLY A 198 -18.13 -3.40 -0.15
CA GLY A 198 -17.43 -4.67 0.01
C GLY A 198 -17.45 -5.54 -1.26
N SER A 199 -18.57 -5.56 -1.99
CA SER A 199 -18.65 -6.25 -3.28
C SER A 199 -17.79 -5.58 -4.35
N GLY A 200 -17.77 -4.23 -4.37
CA GLY A 200 -16.88 -3.45 -5.23
C GLY A 200 -15.41 -3.76 -4.95
N ILE A 201 -15.02 -3.75 -3.66
CA ILE A 201 -13.67 -4.11 -3.22
C ILE A 201 -13.33 -5.54 -3.66
N ALA A 202 -14.21 -6.51 -3.41
CA ALA A 202 -13.93 -7.91 -3.75
C ALA A 202 -13.71 -8.10 -5.26
N ILE A 203 -14.58 -7.53 -6.10
CA ILE A 203 -14.46 -7.62 -7.55
C ILE A 203 -13.21 -6.86 -8.04
N GLY A 204 -13.00 -5.65 -7.54
CA GLY A 204 -11.85 -4.82 -7.88
C GLY A 204 -10.52 -5.47 -7.54
N LEU A 205 -10.40 -6.07 -6.34
CA LEU A 205 -9.20 -6.82 -5.95
C LEU A 205 -8.88 -7.93 -6.95
N VAL A 206 -9.87 -8.74 -7.35
CA VAL A 206 -9.67 -9.90 -8.22
C VAL A 206 -9.31 -9.50 -9.65
N ILE A 207 -10.00 -8.50 -10.20
CA ILE A 207 -9.73 -8.04 -11.57
C ILE A 207 -8.36 -7.37 -11.62
N THR A 208 -8.07 -6.48 -10.66
CA THR A 208 -6.80 -5.78 -10.62
C THR A 208 -5.63 -6.71 -10.31
N SER A 209 -5.77 -7.67 -9.39
CA SER A 209 -4.69 -8.64 -9.13
C SER A 209 -4.36 -9.47 -10.37
N ARG A 210 -5.34 -9.84 -11.19
CA ARG A 210 -5.10 -10.55 -12.46
C ARG A 210 -4.40 -9.67 -13.47
N PHE A 211 -4.85 -8.42 -13.61
CA PHE A 211 -4.23 -7.45 -14.51
C PHE A 211 -2.78 -7.15 -14.12
N ILE A 212 -2.51 -6.90 -12.85
CA ILE A 212 -1.16 -6.67 -12.33
C ILE A 212 -0.28 -7.90 -12.54
N SER A 213 -0.80 -9.11 -12.29
CA SER A 213 -0.04 -10.34 -12.55
C SER A 213 0.30 -10.51 -14.04
N PHE A 214 -0.62 -10.19 -14.94
CA PHE A 214 -0.36 -10.16 -16.37
C PHE A 214 0.74 -9.15 -16.73
N LEU A 215 0.68 -7.94 -16.19
CA LEU A 215 1.69 -6.90 -16.41
C LEU A 215 3.08 -7.31 -15.90
N PHE A 216 3.18 -7.93 -14.73
CA PHE A 216 4.47 -8.45 -14.25
C PHE A 216 5.07 -9.50 -15.15
N ASN A 217 4.25 -10.41 -15.69
CA ASN A 217 4.72 -11.50 -16.53
C ASN A 217 5.14 -11.02 -17.92
N LYS A 218 4.39 -10.07 -18.51
CA LYS A 218 4.61 -9.63 -19.89
C LYS A 218 5.41 -8.33 -20.02
N TYR A 219 5.26 -7.41 -19.08
CA TYR A 219 5.83 -6.06 -19.09
C TYR A 219 6.55 -5.73 -17.79
N LYS A 220 7.41 -6.66 -17.32
CA LYS A 220 8.09 -6.57 -16.02
C LYS A 220 8.75 -5.21 -15.79
N THR A 221 9.66 -4.79 -16.67
CA THR A 221 10.41 -3.52 -16.53
C THR A 221 9.49 -2.30 -16.49
N SER A 222 8.47 -2.26 -17.34
CA SER A 222 7.49 -1.17 -17.39
C SER A 222 6.62 -1.11 -16.13
N THR A 223 6.22 -2.28 -15.60
CA THR A 223 5.45 -2.39 -14.36
C THR A 223 6.25 -1.88 -13.17
N TYR A 224 7.51 -2.31 -13.05
CA TYR A 224 8.41 -1.82 -12.00
C TYR A 224 8.69 -0.32 -12.16
N ALA A 225 8.92 0.19 -13.37
CA ALA A 225 9.15 1.62 -13.59
C ALA A 225 7.96 2.47 -13.11
N LEU A 226 6.73 2.06 -13.44
CA LEU A 226 5.51 2.72 -12.98
C LEU A 226 5.35 2.63 -11.45
N MET A 227 5.59 1.46 -10.85
CA MET A 227 5.53 1.27 -9.40
C MET A 227 6.56 2.10 -8.64
N ILE A 228 7.80 2.19 -9.15
CA ILE A 228 8.84 3.07 -8.60
C ILE A 228 8.39 4.52 -8.73
N GLY A 229 7.73 4.88 -9.84
CA GLY A 229 7.05 6.16 -9.99
C GLY A 229 6.06 6.43 -8.86
N PHE A 230 5.12 5.52 -8.60
CA PHE A 230 4.16 5.67 -7.49
C PHE A 230 4.83 5.85 -6.13
N ILE A 231 5.90 5.09 -5.87
CA ILE A 231 6.71 5.21 -4.65
C ILE A 231 7.35 6.60 -4.58
N ILE A 232 7.93 7.11 -5.66
CA ILE A 232 8.50 8.47 -5.72
C ILE A 232 7.42 9.53 -5.49
N GLY A 233 6.24 9.39 -6.09
CA GLY A 233 5.12 10.28 -5.85
C GLY A 233 4.67 10.28 -4.39
N SER A 234 4.65 9.10 -3.74
CA SER A 234 4.28 8.97 -2.32
C SER A 234 5.24 9.69 -1.38
N ILE A 235 6.52 9.82 -1.74
CA ILE A 235 7.51 10.59 -0.97
C ILE A 235 7.04 12.05 -0.81
N VAL A 236 6.51 12.65 -1.89
CA VAL A 236 6.02 14.03 -1.87
C VAL A 236 4.79 14.15 -0.96
N VAL A 237 3.88 13.18 -1.01
CA VAL A 237 2.64 13.17 -0.21
C VAL A 237 2.91 13.00 1.29
N ILE A 238 3.92 12.18 1.63
CA ILE A 238 4.26 11.81 3.00
C ILE A 238 5.18 12.86 3.65
N TYR A 239 5.95 13.61 2.87
CA TYR A 239 6.94 14.55 3.40
C TYR A 239 6.30 15.62 4.29
N PRO A 240 6.61 15.65 5.60
CA PRO A 240 5.95 16.53 6.56
C PRO A 240 6.57 17.94 6.59
N GLY A 241 7.60 18.22 5.79
CA GLY A 241 8.44 19.41 5.92
C GLY A 241 9.57 19.24 6.94
N VAL A 242 10.24 20.34 7.27
CA VAL A 242 11.33 20.38 8.25
C VAL A 242 10.93 21.34 9.37
N ALA A 243 10.83 20.85 10.60
CA ALA A 243 10.62 21.68 11.78
C ALA A 243 11.82 22.59 12.03
N GLY A 244 11.54 23.77 12.58
CA GLY A 244 12.58 24.71 13.03
C GLY A 244 13.34 24.25 14.27
N ASP A 245 12.80 23.27 15.02
CA ASP A 245 13.49 22.72 16.20
C ASP A 245 14.60 21.73 15.80
N SER A 246 15.82 22.05 16.24
CA SER A 246 17.02 21.27 15.93
C SER A 246 17.02 19.89 16.58
N PHE A 247 16.40 19.76 17.77
CA PHE A 247 16.32 18.46 18.45
C PHE A 247 15.35 17.51 17.73
N LEU A 248 14.14 17.97 17.41
CA LEU A 248 13.20 17.19 16.60
C LEU A 248 13.76 16.84 15.22
N LEU A 249 14.51 17.74 14.58
CA LEU A 249 15.19 17.45 13.32
C LEU A 249 16.21 16.31 13.47
N PHE A 250 17.02 16.33 14.52
CA PHE A 250 17.99 15.26 14.79
C PHE A 250 17.30 13.91 14.97
N ILE A 251 16.23 13.85 15.78
CA ILE A 251 15.43 12.62 15.97
C ILE A 251 14.81 12.17 14.64
N SER A 252 14.35 13.10 13.81
CA SER A 252 13.77 12.79 12.49
C SER A 252 14.80 12.18 11.54
N VAL A 253 16.03 12.69 11.52
CA VAL A 253 17.12 12.13 10.71
C VAL A 253 17.51 10.74 11.19
N LEU A 254 17.56 10.50 12.51
CA LEU A 254 17.78 9.16 13.06
C LEU A 254 16.66 8.20 12.66
N ALA A 255 15.39 8.64 12.80
CA ALA A 255 14.23 7.85 12.43
C ALA A 255 14.26 7.47 10.94
N PHE A 256 14.61 8.42 10.06
CA PHE A 256 14.82 8.18 8.64
C PHE A 256 15.90 7.13 8.36
N GLY A 257 17.06 7.24 9.03
CA GLY A 257 18.15 6.27 8.90
C GLY A 257 17.72 4.87 9.34
N ILE A 258 17.03 4.74 10.47
CA ILE A 258 16.50 3.48 10.99
C ILE A 258 15.48 2.87 10.01
N GLY A 259 14.60 3.69 9.44
CA GLY A 259 13.66 3.26 8.42
C GLY A 259 14.37 2.71 7.18
N GLY A 260 15.35 3.45 6.65
CA GLY A 260 16.14 3.02 5.49
C GLY A 260 16.91 1.72 5.73
N MET A 261 17.56 1.59 6.89
CA MET A 261 18.26 0.36 7.28
C MET A 261 17.31 -0.83 7.41
N SER A 262 16.11 -0.59 7.96
CA SER A 262 15.07 -1.62 8.11
C SER A 262 14.61 -2.13 6.74
N ALA A 263 14.35 -1.25 5.77
CA ALA A 263 13.99 -1.64 4.40
C ALA A 263 15.12 -2.43 3.70
N TYR A 264 16.36 -1.97 3.82
CA TYR A 264 17.52 -2.67 3.23
C TYR A 264 17.73 -4.06 3.85
N GLY A 265 17.65 -4.15 5.18
CA GLY A 265 17.77 -5.41 5.91
C GLY A 265 16.70 -6.42 5.50
N LEU A 266 15.42 -6.00 5.52
CA LEU A 266 14.29 -6.85 5.14
C LEU A 266 14.39 -7.35 3.69
N SER A 267 14.80 -6.47 2.77
CA SER A 267 15.03 -6.82 1.36
C SER A 267 16.15 -7.86 1.19
N TYR A 268 17.28 -7.70 1.88
CA TYR A 268 18.43 -8.61 1.77
C TYR A 268 18.11 -10.04 2.26
N PHE A 269 17.34 -10.18 3.35
CA PHE A 269 16.95 -11.49 3.88
C PHE A 269 15.97 -12.27 2.99
N GLU A 270 15.15 -11.57 2.21
CA GLU A 270 14.19 -12.18 1.29
C GLU A 270 14.92 -12.73 0.04
N VAL A 271 15.78 -11.91 -0.59
CA VAL A 271 16.55 -12.28 -1.80
C VAL A 271 17.41 -13.54 -1.57
N LYS A 272 18.09 -13.61 -0.42
CA LYS A 272 18.94 -14.76 -0.08
C LYS A 272 18.14 -16.05 0.08
N LYS A 273 16.90 -15.99 0.57
CA LYS A 273 16.03 -17.18 0.70
C LYS A 273 15.49 -17.68 -0.63
N THR A 274 15.20 -16.78 -1.58
CA THR A 274 14.74 -17.17 -2.91
C THR A 274 15.88 -17.78 -3.73
N ALA A 275 17.10 -17.23 -3.61
CA ALA A 275 18.30 -17.79 -4.25
C ALA A 275 18.65 -19.21 -3.73
N VAL A 276 18.51 -19.46 -2.41
CA VAL A 276 18.74 -20.79 -1.82
C VAL A 276 17.69 -21.83 -2.25
N LYS A 277 16.52 -21.41 -2.75
CA LYS A 277 15.50 -22.33 -3.29
C LYS A 277 15.66 -22.63 -4.79
N LEU A 278 16.48 -21.86 -5.51
CA LEU A 278 16.69 -21.98 -6.95
C LEU A 278 18.02 -22.65 -7.32
N ASN A 279 18.93 -22.85 -6.36
CA ASN A 279 20.05 -23.77 -6.50
C ASN A 279 19.65 -25.12 -5.87
N PRO A 280 19.29 -26.14 -6.68
CA PRO A 280 19.15 -27.51 -6.21
C PRO A 280 20.48 -28.08 -5.69
#